data_AF-A0A8B8BBS4-F1
#
_entry.id   AF-A0A8B8BBS4-F1
#
_cell.length_a   1.000
_cell.length_b   1.000
_cell.length_c   1.000
_cell.angle_alpha   90.00
_cell.angle_beta   90.00
_cell.angle_gamma   90.00
#
_symmetry.space_group_name_H-M   'P 1'
#
loop_
_entity.id
_entity.type
_entity.pdbx_description
1 polymer ?
#
loop_
_entity_poly.entity_id
_entity_poly.type
_entity_poly.pdbx_seq_one_letter_code
_entity_poly.pdbx_strand_id
1 'polypeptide(L)'
;MYAYIEASGKQEGDLAYLESTVNIPTGSVCLKFDYHMYGKHVGSLEVVYENVTYFHEAGDKGDQWRTASITLTNTDSTKDQKIRFIASRGNGFKGDIAIDNIEVARDSVMILLRDV
;
A
#
# COMPACT_ATOMS: atom_id res chain seq x y z
N MET A 1 -5.28 7.64 13.85
CA MET A 1 -3.98 8.16 13.34
C MET A 1 -4.16 8.32 11.84
N TYR A 2 -3.91 9.49 11.26
CA TYR A 2 -3.93 9.67 9.81
C TYR A 2 -2.60 10.27 9.37
N ALA A 3 -2.07 9.82 8.24
CA ALA A 3 -0.91 10.41 7.59
C ALA A 3 -1.41 11.25 6.41
N TYR A 4 -0.99 12.51 6.33
CA TYR A 4 -1.29 13.43 5.23
C TYR A 4 0.02 13.86 4.59
N ILE A 5 0.10 13.86 3.26
CA ILE A 5 1.22 14.46 2.56
C ILE A 5 0.78 15.70 1.81
N GLU A 6 1.41 16.83 2.14
CA GLU A 6 1.14 18.11 1.51
C GLU A 6 1.81 18.16 0.13
N ALA A 7 0.99 18.23 -0.93
CA ALA A 7 1.46 18.23 -2.32
C ALA A 7 1.83 19.63 -2.86
N SER A 8 1.68 20.70 -2.07
CA SER A 8 1.91 22.07 -2.50
C SER A 8 3.41 22.29 -2.85
N GLY A 9 3.70 22.90 -3.99
CA GLY A 9 5.07 23.21 -4.43
C GLY A 9 5.94 22.03 -4.91
N LYS A 10 5.39 20.82 -5.03
CA LYS A 10 6.09 19.62 -5.56
C LYS A 10 6.14 19.60 -7.10
N GLN A 11 7.03 18.81 -7.69
CA GLN A 11 7.14 18.59 -9.14
C GLN A 11 6.49 17.25 -9.56
N GLU A 12 6.23 17.08 -10.85
CA GLU A 12 5.83 15.79 -11.41
C GLU A 12 6.92 14.75 -11.12
N GLY A 13 6.52 13.55 -10.70
CA GLY A 13 7.44 12.48 -10.33
C GLY A 13 8.00 12.56 -8.91
N ASP A 14 7.68 13.61 -8.14
CA ASP A 14 8.04 13.66 -6.72
C ASP A 14 7.39 12.49 -5.97
N LEU A 15 8.18 11.88 -5.07
CA LEU A 15 7.78 10.71 -4.31
C LEU A 15 7.44 11.07 -2.86
N ALA A 16 6.36 10.47 -2.40
CA ALA A 16 5.84 10.48 -1.05
C ALA A 16 6.03 9.09 -0.44
N TYR A 17 6.55 9.02 0.79
CA TYR A 17 6.81 7.75 1.46
C TYR A 17 6.04 7.66 2.78
N LEU A 18 5.31 6.57 2.97
CA LEU A 18 4.84 6.11 4.27
C LEU A 18 5.52 4.78 4.57
N GLU A 19 6.38 4.76 5.58
CA GLU A 19 7.21 3.61 5.94
C GLU A 19 6.85 3.13 7.35
N SER A 20 6.79 1.81 7.53
CA SER A 20 6.69 1.19 8.84
C SER A 20 7.69 0.05 8.97
N THR A 21 8.46 0.05 10.06
CA THR A 21 9.23 -1.12 10.48
C THR A 21 8.27 -2.11 11.13
N VAL A 22 8.25 -3.33 10.62
CA VAL A 22 7.39 -4.41 11.09
C VAL A 22 8.26 -5.57 11.56
N ASN A 23 7.80 -6.26 12.59
CA ASN A 23 8.40 -7.52 13.03
C ASN A 23 7.47 -8.65 12.57
N ILE A 24 7.73 -9.15 11.37
CA ILE A 24 6.97 -10.26 10.79
C ILE A 24 7.75 -11.55 11.10
N PRO A 25 7.18 -12.55 11.80
CA PRO A 25 7.80 -13.87 11.94
C PRO A 25 8.04 -14.50 10.56
N THR A 26 8.91 -15.50 10.48
CA THR A 26 9.04 -16.28 9.23
C THR A 26 7.68 -16.87 8.81
N GLY A 27 7.38 -16.80 7.51
CA GLY A 27 6.10 -17.21 6.95
C GLY A 27 5.37 -16.08 6.22
N SER A 28 4.08 -16.30 5.95
CA SER A 28 3.26 -15.37 5.18
C SER A 28 2.30 -14.58 6.07
N VAL A 29 2.19 -13.29 5.80
CA VAL A 29 1.19 -12.39 6.39
C VAL A 29 0.42 -11.70 5.28
N CYS A 30 -0.83 -11.34 5.57
CA CYS A 30 -1.66 -10.53 4.72
C CYS A 30 -1.56 -9.06 5.14
N LEU A 31 -1.08 -8.22 4.22
CA LEU A 31 -1.21 -6.77 4.29
C LEU A 31 -2.50 -6.37 3.58
N LYS A 32 -3.40 -5.73 4.31
CA LYS A 32 -4.65 -5.18 3.80
C LYS A 32 -4.69 -3.67 4.03
N PHE A 33 -5.20 -2.92 3.07
CA PHE A 33 -5.39 -1.48 3.20
C PHE A 33 -6.44 -0.99 2.23
N ASP A 34 -7.06 0.14 2.56
CA ASP A 34 -7.94 0.86 1.67
C ASP A 34 -7.16 1.99 0.98
N TYR A 35 -7.47 2.22 -0.29
CA TYR A 35 -6.88 3.29 -1.09
C TYR A 35 -7.95 3.98 -1.94
N HIS A 36 -7.76 5.27 -2.17
CA HIS A 36 -8.54 6.09 -3.09
C HIS A 36 -7.58 6.85 -3.99
N MET A 37 -7.85 6.81 -5.30
CA MET A 37 -7.00 7.38 -6.35
C MET A 37 -7.91 7.99 -7.40
N TYR A 38 -8.13 9.29 -7.33
CA TYR A 38 -9.10 9.97 -8.19
C TYR A 38 -8.54 11.25 -8.80
N GLY A 39 -8.89 11.48 -10.07
CA GLY A 39 -8.60 12.71 -10.77
C GLY A 39 -7.58 12.59 -11.90
N LYS A 40 -7.51 13.64 -12.70
CA LYS A 40 -6.77 13.69 -13.97
C LYS A 40 -5.24 13.56 -13.82
N HIS A 41 -4.70 13.99 -12.69
CA HIS A 41 -3.25 14.10 -12.47
C HIS A 41 -2.78 13.20 -11.33
N VAL A 42 -3.48 12.09 -11.09
CA VAL A 42 -3.03 11.04 -10.17
C VAL A 42 -1.75 10.38 -10.73
N GLY A 43 -0.73 10.22 -9.89
CA GLY A 43 0.47 9.47 -10.24
C GLY A 43 0.28 7.97 -9.99
N SER A 44 1.14 7.39 -9.16
CA SER A 44 1.12 5.96 -8.81
C SER A 44 1.16 5.74 -7.30
N LEU A 45 0.70 4.57 -6.88
CA LEU A 45 0.84 4.05 -5.53
C LEU A 45 1.50 2.66 -5.60
N GLU A 46 2.60 2.50 -4.89
CA GLU A 46 3.35 1.25 -4.77
C GLU A 46 3.41 0.78 -3.33
N VAL A 47 3.45 -0.53 -3.14
CA VAL A 47 3.81 -1.16 -1.86
C VAL A 47 5.04 -2.01 -2.06
N VAL A 48 6.11 -1.66 -1.35
CA VAL A 48 7.41 -2.33 -1.38
C VAL A 48 7.70 -2.98 -0.04
N TYR A 49 8.09 -4.25 -0.08
CA TYR A 49 8.54 -5.04 1.08
C TYR A 49 9.81 -5.81 0.69
N GLU A 50 10.86 -5.75 1.49
CA GLU A 50 12.17 -6.40 1.19
C GLU A 50 12.73 -6.08 -0.21
N ASN A 51 12.56 -4.81 -0.65
CA ASN A 51 12.93 -4.32 -1.99
C ASN A 51 12.19 -4.98 -3.17
N VAL A 52 11.10 -5.69 -2.90
CA VAL A 52 10.19 -6.23 -3.90
C VAL A 52 8.90 -5.43 -3.90
N THR A 53 8.41 -5.05 -5.07
CA THR A 53 7.10 -4.40 -5.24
C THR A 53 6.01 -5.47 -5.25
N TYR A 54 5.08 -5.39 -4.30
CA TYR A 54 3.96 -6.32 -4.17
C TYR A 54 2.64 -5.75 -4.70
N PHE A 55 2.55 -4.44 -4.82
CA PHE A 55 1.38 -3.75 -5.37
C PHE A 55 1.83 -2.50 -6.11
N HIS A 56 1.19 -2.24 -7.23
CA HIS A 56 1.39 -1.04 -8.02
C HIS A 56 0.07 -0.70 -8.73
N GLU A 57 -0.44 0.49 -8.46
CA GLU A 57 -1.56 1.08 -9.18
C GLU A 57 -1.17 2.47 -9.68
N ALA A 58 -1.64 2.83 -10.88
CA ALA A 58 -1.34 4.14 -11.48
C ALA A 58 -2.57 4.76 -12.13
N GLY A 59 -2.63 6.09 -12.10
CA GLY A 59 -3.71 6.89 -12.67
C GLY A 59 -5.02 6.81 -11.89
N ASP A 60 -6.07 7.33 -12.51
CA ASP A 60 -7.41 7.38 -11.96
C ASP A 60 -8.01 5.97 -11.76
N LYS A 61 -8.57 5.73 -10.58
CA LYS A 61 -9.30 4.51 -10.20
C LYS A 61 -10.78 4.77 -9.93
N GLY A 62 -11.25 5.97 -10.25
CA GLY A 62 -12.59 6.49 -10.01
C GLY A 62 -12.79 6.98 -8.59
N ASP A 63 -13.87 7.73 -8.38
CA ASP A 63 -14.23 8.30 -7.09
C ASP A 63 -14.87 7.26 -6.15
N GLN A 64 -14.07 6.26 -5.78
CA GLN A 64 -14.44 5.25 -4.80
C GLN A 64 -13.22 4.74 -4.05
N TRP A 65 -13.44 4.36 -2.79
CA TRP A 65 -12.46 3.59 -2.04
C TRP A 65 -12.38 2.16 -2.59
N ARG A 66 -11.15 1.63 -2.60
CA ARG A 66 -10.84 0.27 -3.02
C ARG A 66 -9.98 -0.39 -1.94
N THR A 67 -10.09 -1.70 -1.81
CA THR A 67 -9.29 -2.46 -0.84
C THR A 67 -8.28 -3.33 -1.57
N ALA A 68 -7.01 -3.24 -1.18
CA ALA A 68 -5.97 -4.15 -1.61
C ALA A 68 -5.69 -5.19 -0.51
N SER A 69 -5.39 -6.42 -0.93
CA SER A 69 -5.02 -7.53 -0.06
C SER A 69 -3.80 -8.23 -0.66
N ILE A 70 -2.68 -8.18 0.05
CA ILE A 70 -1.37 -8.60 -0.44
C ILE A 70 -0.76 -9.62 0.51
N THR A 71 -0.34 -10.76 -0.01
CA THR A 71 0.45 -11.72 0.77
C THR A 71 1.93 -11.32 0.74
N LEU A 72 2.46 -10.92 1.90
CA LEU A 72 3.89 -10.69 2.11
C LEU A 72 4.50 -11.96 2.69
N THR A 73 5.64 -12.40 2.15
CA THR A 73 6.34 -13.59 2.63
C THR A 73 7.68 -13.18 3.22
N ASN A 74 7.85 -13.45 4.52
CA ASN A 74 9.11 -13.27 5.20
C ASN A 74 9.92 -14.58 5.24
N THR A 75 11.16 -14.52 4.76
CA THR A 75 12.10 -15.64 4.78
C THR A 75 13.17 -15.48 5.86
N ASP A 76 13.30 -14.31 6.48
CA ASP A 76 14.37 -13.97 7.42
C ASP A 76 13.84 -13.10 8.57
N SER A 77 13.56 -13.75 9.71
CA SER A 77 13.12 -13.05 10.93
C SER A 77 14.25 -12.39 11.72
N THR A 78 15.49 -12.42 11.23
CA THR A 78 16.65 -11.83 11.92
C THR A 78 16.91 -10.37 11.54
N LYS A 79 16.18 -9.85 10.54
CA LYS A 79 16.29 -8.47 10.05
C LYS A 79 15.05 -7.68 10.42
N ASP A 80 15.23 -6.38 10.65
CA ASP A 80 14.11 -5.44 10.68
C ASP A 80 13.52 -5.32 9.28
N GLN A 81 12.26 -5.74 9.11
CA GLN A 81 11.59 -5.65 7.82
C GLN A 81 10.84 -4.32 7.69
N LYS A 82 10.76 -3.80 6.47
CA LYS A 82 10.10 -2.52 6.19
C LYS A 82 9.03 -2.70 5.12
N ILE A 83 7.83 -2.21 5.43
CA ILE A 83 6.77 -2.00 4.44
C ILE A 83 6.80 -0.51 4.09
N ARG A 84 6.90 -0.21 2.79
CA ARG A 84 6.88 1.15 2.26
C ARG A 84 5.73 1.31 1.28
N PHE A 85 4.85 2.25 1.57
CA PHE A 85 3.93 2.80 0.59
C PHE A 85 4.63 3.98 -0.10
N ILE A 86 4.73 3.94 -1.42
CA ILE A 86 5.40 4.96 -2.22
C ILE A 86 4.36 5.54 -3.17
N ALA A 87 3.97 6.80 -2.94
CA ALA A 87 3.06 7.51 -3.83
C ALA A 87 3.86 8.46 -4.72
N SER A 88 3.62 8.44 -6.03
CA SER A 88 4.19 9.40 -6.96
C SER A 88 3.17 10.47 -7.32
N ARG A 89 3.65 11.69 -7.50
CA ARG A 89 2.83 12.80 -7.98
C ARG A 89 2.72 12.76 -9.50
N GLY A 90 1.49 12.83 -10.02
CA GLY A 90 1.23 13.00 -11.45
C GLY A 90 1.40 14.44 -11.95
N ASN A 91 1.20 14.65 -13.24
CA ASN A 91 1.44 15.94 -13.91
C ASN A 91 0.34 16.99 -13.63
N GLY A 92 0.32 17.57 -12.42
CA GLY A 92 -0.59 18.66 -12.07
C GLY A 92 -1.06 18.62 -10.61
N PHE A 93 -2.21 19.24 -10.34
CA PHE A 93 -2.80 19.38 -8.99
C PHE A 93 -4.23 18.83 -8.89
N LYS A 94 -4.77 18.28 -9.98
CA LYS A 94 -6.16 17.77 -10.05
C LYS A 94 -6.15 16.25 -9.91
N GLY A 95 -5.69 15.76 -8.78
CA GLY A 95 -5.77 14.35 -8.42
C GLY A 95 -5.17 14.11 -7.05
N ASP A 96 -5.70 13.11 -6.36
CA ASP A 96 -5.31 12.74 -5.01
C ASP A 96 -5.09 11.23 -4.88
N ILE A 97 -4.21 10.87 -3.93
CA ILE A 97 -3.97 9.50 -3.49
C ILE A 97 -4.15 9.53 -1.97
N ALA A 98 -5.07 8.72 -1.47
CA ALA A 98 -5.30 8.53 -0.05
C ALA A 98 -5.21 7.04 0.32
N ILE A 99 -4.77 6.76 1.54
CA ILE A 99 -4.61 5.40 2.08
C ILE A 99 -5.19 5.41 3.50
N ASP A 100 -5.96 4.38 3.85
CA ASP A 100 -6.53 4.20 5.19
C ASP A 100 -6.63 2.71 5.56
N ASN A 101 -7.07 2.40 6.79
CA ASN A 101 -7.35 1.04 7.28
C ASN A 101 -6.23 0.02 7.03
N ILE A 102 -4.97 0.44 7.25
CA ILE A 102 -3.80 -0.42 7.06
C ILE A 102 -3.72 -1.46 8.17
N GLU A 103 -3.80 -2.73 7.80
CA GLU A 103 -3.77 -3.88 8.69
C GLU A 103 -2.75 -4.92 8.21
N VAL A 104 -1.95 -5.45 9.13
CA VAL A 104 -1.09 -6.61 8.89
C VAL A 104 -1.57 -7.73 9.79
N ALA A 105 -2.13 -8.78 9.19
CA ALA A 105 -2.62 -9.96 9.90
C ALA A 105 -1.91 -11.22 9.39
N ARG A 106 -1.78 -12.24 10.21
CA ARG A 106 -1.38 -13.56 9.68
C ARG A 106 -2.46 -14.06 8.74
N ASP A 107 -2.03 -14.67 7.64
CA ASP A 107 -2.97 -15.28 6.71
C ASP A 107 -3.73 -16.38 7.48
N SER A 108 -5.00 -16.12 7.77
CA SER A 108 -5.83 -17.08 8.47
C SER A 108 -6.28 -18.06 7.42
N VAL A 109 -5.82 -19.32 7.51
CA VAL A 109 -6.32 -20.38 6.63
C VAL A 109 -7.83 -20.48 6.83
N MET A 110 -8.60 -19.92 5.91
CA MET A 110 -10.04 -20.11 5.89
C MET A 110 -10.29 -21.53 5.38
N ILE A 111 -10.35 -22.50 6.29
CA ILE A 111 -10.87 -23.83 5.98
C ILE A 111 -12.38 -23.66 5.79
N LEU A 112 -12.83 -23.47 4.56
CA LEU A 112 -14.23 -23.64 4.21
C LEU A 112 -14.54 -25.14 4.25
N LEU A 113 -15.01 -25.64 5.39
CA LEU A 113 -15.76 -26.90 5.40
C LEU A 113 -17.07 -26.63 4.65
N ARG A 114 -17.18 -27.16 3.43
CA ARG A 114 -18.48 -27.30 2.78
C ARG A 114 -19.15 -28.50 3.41
N ASP A 115 -20.24 -28.28 4.12
CA ASP A 115 -21.12 -29.37 4.52
C ASP A 115 -21.61 -30.09 3.24
N VAL A 116 -21.58 -31.43 3.29
CA VAL A 116 -22.06 -32.33 2.23
C VAL A 116 -23.57 -32.31 2.16
#